data_AF-A0A1E8CZ81-F1
#
_entry.id   AF-A0A1E8CZ81-F1
#
_cell.length_a   1.000
_cell.length_b   1.000
_cell.length_c   1.000
_cell.angle_alpha   90.00
_cell.angle_beta   90.00
_cell.angle_gamma   90.00
#
_symmetry.space_group_name_H-M   'P 1'
#
loop_
_entity.id
_entity.type
_entity.pdbx_description
1 polymer ?
#
loop_
_entity_poly.entity_id
_entity_poly.type
_entity_poly.pdbx_seq_one_letter_code
_entity_poly.pdbx_strand_id
1 'polypeptide(L)'
;MSGAHIVAAGESLGAIAGKYGLALADLVRWNDIDDPNLIKVGQKIELSGHEAAPEPPADVVHTVVAGDTVSQIAERYGKRWIDIAVANRLDDVDHIEVGQKLVIPAQGVAR
;
A
#
# COMPACT_ATOMS: atom_id res chain seq x y z
N MET A 1 -12.10 14.36 13.68
CA MET A 1 -10.93 14.99 14.33
C MET A 1 -9.77 14.04 14.15
N SER A 2 -8.78 14.38 13.33
CA SER A 2 -7.52 13.64 13.27
C SER A 2 -6.68 14.11 14.46
N GLY A 3 -6.49 13.22 15.43
CA GLY A 3 -5.81 13.54 16.68
C GLY A 3 -4.89 12.40 17.06
N ALA A 4 -3.74 12.73 17.62
CA ALA A 4 -2.81 11.76 18.15
C ALA A 4 -2.45 12.10 19.60
N HIS A 5 -2.17 11.06 20.37
CA HIS A 5 -1.81 11.14 21.78
C HIS A 5 -0.37 10.67 21.98
N ILE A 6 0.41 11.41 22.77
CA ILE A 6 1.75 10.98 23.15
C ILE A 6 1.67 10.31 24.52
N VAL A 7 2.07 9.04 24.60
CA VAL A 7 2.04 8.24 25.83
C VAL A 7 2.92 8.89 26.90
N ALA A 8 2.33 9.24 28.04
CA ALA A 8 3.05 9.71 29.21
C ALA A 8 3.54 8.53 30.08
N ALA A 9 4.44 8.83 31.03
CA ALA A 9 4.95 7.82 31.95
C ALA A 9 3.82 7.20 32.79
N GLY A 10 3.68 5.87 32.69
CA GLY A 10 2.67 5.11 33.42
C GLY A 10 1.29 5.03 32.74
N GLU A 11 1.12 5.58 31.54
CA GLU A 11 -0.11 5.36 30.76
C GLU A 11 -0.09 3.98 30.08
N SER A 12 -1.28 3.40 29.92
CA SER A 12 -1.53 2.17 29.18
C SER A 12 -2.46 2.44 28.01
N LEU A 13 -2.42 1.58 26.99
CA LEU A 13 -3.27 1.77 25.80
C LEU A 13 -4.76 1.73 26.16
N GLY A 14 -5.13 0.91 27.14
CA GLY A 14 -6.50 0.84 27.68
C GLY A 14 -6.93 2.12 28.41
N ALA A 15 -6.03 2.75 29.18
CA ALA A 15 -6.33 4.03 29.84
C ALA A 15 -6.53 5.16 28.81
N ILE A 16 -5.71 5.17 27.76
CA ILE A 16 -5.84 6.11 26.64
C ILE A 16 -7.16 5.86 25.90
N ALA A 17 -7.49 4.60 25.58
CA ALA A 17 -8.75 4.21 24.96
C ALA A 17 -9.96 4.74 25.76
N GLY A 18 -9.98 4.46 27.07
CA GLY A 18 -11.05 4.91 27.97
C GLY A 18 -11.16 6.43 28.07
N LYS A 19 -10.02 7.14 28.12
CA LYS A 19 -9.97 8.60 28.16
C LYS A 19 -10.62 9.25 26.94
N TYR A 20 -10.46 8.65 25.77
CA TYR A 20 -11.01 9.14 24.51
C TYR A 20 -12.32 8.44 24.09
N GLY A 21 -12.82 7.50 24.89
CA GLY A 21 -14.04 6.74 24.57
C GLY A 21 -13.88 5.83 23.35
N LEU A 22 -12.66 5.38 23.05
CA LEU A 22 -12.32 4.53 21.91
C LEU A 22 -12.25 3.06 22.33
N ALA A 23 -12.49 2.15 21.39
CA ALA A 23 -12.22 0.74 21.62
C ALA A 23 -10.70 0.48 21.57
N LEU A 24 -10.21 -0.33 22.50
CA LEU A 24 -8.81 -0.76 22.51
C LEU A 24 -8.42 -1.45 21.20
N ALA A 25 -9.31 -2.29 20.66
CA ALA A 25 -9.09 -3.00 19.40
C ALA A 25 -8.92 -2.05 18.21
N ASP A 26 -9.65 -0.92 18.20
CA ASP A 26 -9.52 0.09 17.15
C ASP A 26 -8.16 0.79 17.24
N LEU A 27 -7.74 1.20 18.45
CA LEU A 27 -6.41 1.79 18.65
C LEU A 27 -5.27 0.84 18.25
N VAL A 28 -5.39 -0.43 18.62
CA VAL A 28 -4.44 -1.48 18.24
C VAL A 28 -4.35 -1.59 16.71
N ARG A 29 -5.51 -1.65 16.05
CA ARG A 29 -5.60 -1.76 14.59
C ARG A 29 -5.07 -0.52 13.86
N TRP A 30 -5.33 0.68 14.36
CA TRP A 30 -4.92 1.93 13.72
C TRP A 30 -3.44 2.25 13.88
N ASN A 31 -2.77 1.63 14.86
CA ASN A 31 -1.37 1.89 15.20
C ASN A 31 -0.47 0.67 14.99
N ASP A 32 -0.99 -0.39 14.37
CA ASP A 32 -0.29 -1.67 14.16
C ASP A 32 0.45 -2.17 15.41
N ILE A 33 -0.24 -2.15 16.57
CA ILE A 33 0.37 -2.51 17.87
C ILE A 33 0.23 -4.02 18.09
N ASP A 34 1.34 -4.76 18.09
CA ASP A 34 1.32 -6.20 18.33
C ASP A 34 0.92 -6.57 19.76
N ASP A 35 1.43 -5.85 20.77
CA ASP A 35 1.09 -6.04 22.18
C ASP A 35 0.59 -4.72 22.80
N PRO A 36 -0.72 -4.61 23.11
CA PRO A 36 -1.30 -3.40 23.71
C PRO A 36 -0.77 -3.09 25.12
N ASN A 37 -0.10 -4.04 25.78
CA ASN A 37 0.51 -3.84 27.08
C ASN A 37 1.95 -3.32 26.98
N LEU A 38 2.56 -3.36 25.79
CA LEU A 38 3.96 -3.01 25.56
C LEU A 38 4.11 -1.65 24.84
N ILE A 39 3.37 -0.64 25.29
CA ILE A 39 3.51 0.73 24.77
C ILE A 39 4.63 1.49 25.50
N LYS A 40 5.36 2.34 24.78
CA LYS A 40 6.50 3.10 25.32
C LYS A 40 6.12 4.54 25.63
N VAL A 41 6.72 5.10 26.68
CA VAL A 41 6.62 6.54 26.96
C VAL A 41 7.19 7.33 25.78
N GLY A 42 6.47 8.36 25.35
CA GLY A 42 6.79 9.15 24.16
C GLY A 42 6.29 8.55 22.85
N GLN A 43 5.69 7.35 22.87
CA GLN A 43 5.07 6.76 21.68
C GLN A 43 3.86 7.59 21.26
N LYS A 44 3.72 7.83 19.96
CA LYS A 44 2.54 8.49 19.38
C LYS A 44 1.49 7.43 19.06
N ILE A 45 0.28 7.63 19.58
CA ILE A 45 -0.89 6.78 19.38
C ILE A 45 -1.93 7.60 18.60
N GLU A 46 -2.18 7.22 17.36
CA GLU A 46 -3.26 7.73 16.53
C GLU A 46 -4.61 7.35 17.15
N LEU A 47 -5.43 8.36 17.45
CA LEU A 47 -6.73 8.22 18.10
C LEU A 47 -7.89 8.08 17.12
N SER A 48 -7.59 8.06 15.84
CA SER A 48 -8.56 7.93 14.77
C SER A 48 -7.99 7.01 13.73
N GLY A 49 -8.82 6.10 13.25
CA GLY A 49 -8.51 5.33 12.07
C GLY A 49 -8.34 6.30 10.93
N HIS A 50 -7.09 6.53 10.54
CA HIS A 50 -6.84 6.66 9.14
C HIS A 50 -7.25 5.30 8.60
N GLU A 51 -8.44 5.25 8.00
CA GLU A 51 -8.59 4.38 6.85
C GLU A 51 -7.52 4.87 5.88
N ALA A 52 -6.28 4.43 6.10
CA ALA A 52 -5.32 4.32 5.04
C ALA A 52 -5.96 3.28 4.14
N ALA A 53 -6.89 3.76 3.30
CA ALA A 53 -7.30 3.06 2.12
C ALA A 53 -5.99 2.54 1.53
N PRO A 54 -5.87 1.23 1.24
CA PRO A 54 -4.66 0.71 0.63
C PRO A 54 -4.32 1.67 -0.48
N GLU A 55 -3.12 2.28 -0.42
CA GLU A 55 -2.70 3.22 -1.44
C GLU A 55 -3.02 2.55 -2.77
N PRO A 56 -3.84 3.19 -3.64
CA PRO A 56 -4.24 2.57 -4.88
C PRO A 56 -2.95 2.10 -5.52
N PRO A 57 -2.87 0.82 -5.91
CA PRO A 57 -1.59 0.27 -6.35
C PRO A 57 -1.07 1.24 -7.41
N ALA A 58 0.17 1.67 -7.26
CA ALA A 58 0.75 2.64 -8.15
C ALA A 58 1.22 1.91 -9.41
N ASP A 59 1.06 2.54 -10.57
CA ASP A 59 1.59 1.99 -11.80
C ASP A 59 3.11 1.85 -11.70
N VAL A 60 3.61 0.68 -12.07
CA VAL A 60 5.05 0.39 -12.04
C VAL A 60 5.61 0.62 -13.43
N VAL A 61 6.72 1.35 -13.55
CA VAL A 61 7.41 1.48 -14.85
C VAL A 61 8.48 0.40 -14.95
N HIS A 62 8.28 -0.55 -15.85
CA HIS A 62 9.27 -1.55 -16.21
C HIS A 62 10.12 -1.06 -17.38
N THR A 63 11.43 -1.21 -17.30
CA THR A 63 12.33 -0.94 -18.45
C THR A 63 12.67 -2.26 -19.11
N VAL A 64 12.25 -2.43 -20.36
CA VAL A 64 12.45 -3.65 -21.15
C VAL A 64 13.94 -3.94 -21.27
N VAL A 65 14.35 -5.16 -20.94
CA VAL A 65 15.72 -5.64 -21.15
C VAL A 65 15.78 -6.67 -22.27
N ALA A 66 16.99 -6.99 -22.73
CA ALA A 66 17.18 -7.94 -23.81
C ALA A 66 16.58 -9.32 -23.46
N GLY A 67 15.65 -9.79 -24.29
CA GLY A 67 14.96 -11.06 -24.13
C GLY A 67 13.61 -10.99 -23.41
N ASP A 68 13.19 -9.81 -22.93
CA ASP A 68 11.84 -9.65 -22.39
C ASP A 68 10.79 -9.73 -23.51
N THR A 69 9.61 -10.22 -23.14
CA THR A 69 8.38 -10.12 -23.93
C THR A 69 7.28 -9.53 -23.07
N VAL A 70 6.28 -8.88 -23.67
CA VAL A 70 5.16 -8.29 -22.91
C VAL A 70 4.46 -9.35 -22.05
N SER A 71 4.32 -10.58 -22.55
CA SER A 71 3.74 -11.71 -21.81
C SER A 71 4.56 -12.09 -20.57
N GLN A 72 5.88 -12.22 -20.68
CA GLN A 72 6.74 -12.57 -19.54
C GLN A 72 6.83 -11.44 -18.50
N ILE A 73 6.84 -10.19 -18.96
CA ILE A 73 6.75 -9.03 -18.08
C ILE A 73 5.41 -9.07 -17.32
N ALA A 74 4.31 -9.31 -18.03
CA ALA A 74 2.99 -9.40 -17.40
C ALA A 74 2.93 -10.47 -16.31
N GLU A 75 3.41 -11.68 -16.60
CA GLU A 75 3.48 -12.78 -15.64
C GLU A 75 4.34 -12.42 -14.42
N ARG A 76 5.50 -11.80 -14.62
CA ARG A 76 6.39 -11.34 -13.53
C ARG A 76 5.68 -10.39 -12.57
N TYR A 77 4.81 -9.53 -13.09
CA TYR A 77 4.05 -8.55 -12.30
C TYR A 77 2.63 -9.01 -11.93
N GLY A 78 2.26 -10.26 -12.25
CA GLY A 78 0.91 -10.78 -12.00
C GLY A 78 -0.19 -10.01 -12.74
N LYS A 79 0.12 -9.44 -13.91
CA LYS A 79 -0.80 -8.71 -14.78
C LYS A 79 -1.10 -9.51 -16.04
N ARG A 80 -2.12 -9.08 -16.78
CA ARG A 80 -2.39 -9.62 -18.11
C ARG A 80 -1.63 -8.77 -19.12
N TRP A 81 -1.02 -9.42 -20.11
CA TRP A 81 -0.29 -8.72 -21.18
C TRP A 81 -1.15 -7.67 -21.88
N ILE A 82 -2.47 -7.94 -22.01
CA ILE A 82 -3.42 -7.00 -22.62
C ILE A 82 -3.58 -5.71 -21.80
N ASP A 83 -3.51 -5.80 -20.48
CA ASP A 83 -3.62 -4.61 -19.61
C ASP A 83 -2.41 -3.70 -19.82
N ILE A 84 -1.22 -4.29 -19.93
CA ILE A 84 0.03 -3.58 -20.24
C ILE A 84 -0.01 -3.00 -21.67
N ALA A 85 -0.48 -3.77 -22.66
CA ALA A 85 -0.58 -3.32 -24.04
C ALA A 85 -1.51 -2.11 -24.18
N VAL A 86 -2.68 -2.14 -23.55
CA VAL A 86 -3.64 -1.03 -23.55
C VAL A 86 -3.07 0.18 -22.81
N ALA A 87 -2.48 -0.03 -21.63
CA ALA A 87 -1.88 1.06 -20.83
C ALA A 87 -0.75 1.79 -21.57
N ASN A 88 0.00 1.08 -22.41
CA ASN A 88 1.13 1.64 -23.17
C ASN A 88 0.81 1.94 -24.64
N ARG A 89 -0.44 1.73 -25.08
CA ARG A 89 -0.86 1.86 -26.48
C ARG A 89 0.07 1.10 -27.44
N LEU A 90 0.41 -0.13 -27.07
CA LEU A 90 1.22 -1.01 -27.92
C LEU A 90 0.33 -1.53 -29.06
N ASP A 91 0.65 -1.14 -30.29
CA ASP A 91 0.01 -1.66 -31.49
C ASP A 91 0.46 -3.09 -31.81
N ASP A 92 1.72 -3.41 -31.48
CA ASP A 92 2.31 -4.74 -31.61
C ASP A 92 3.02 -5.11 -30.31
N VAL A 93 2.51 -6.15 -29.63
CA VAL A 93 3.05 -6.62 -28.34
C VAL A 93 4.26 -7.53 -28.51
N ASP A 94 4.49 -8.04 -29.71
CA ASP A 94 5.66 -8.86 -30.03
C ASP A 94 6.87 -8.00 -30.43
N HIS A 95 6.65 -6.69 -30.64
CA HIS A 95 7.69 -5.73 -30.98
C HIS A 95 7.88 -4.68 -29.87
N ILE A 96 8.71 -5.02 -28.89
CA ILE A 96 9.18 -4.11 -27.85
C ILE A 96 10.71 -3.93 -27.92
N GLU A 97 11.20 -2.74 -27.60
CA GLU A 97 12.61 -2.38 -27.73
C GLU A 97 13.34 -2.42 -26.39
N VAL A 98 14.59 -2.85 -26.38
CA VAL A 98 15.44 -2.78 -25.17
C VAL A 98 15.61 -1.32 -24.75
N GLY A 99 15.34 -1.03 -23.48
CA GLY A 99 15.31 0.32 -22.92
C GLY A 99 13.95 1.01 -23.01
N GLN A 100 12.97 0.41 -23.69
CA GLN A 100 11.59 0.91 -23.69
C GLN A 100 11.01 0.86 -22.29
N LYS A 101 10.29 1.92 -21.90
CA LYS A 101 9.59 1.98 -20.62
C LYS A 101 8.14 1.58 -20.81
N LEU A 102 7.73 0.51 -20.15
CA LEU A 102 6.35 0.02 -20.13
C LEU A 102 5.72 0.30 -18.77
N VAL A 103 4.59 0.99 -18.79
CA VAL A 103 3.71 1.20 -17.65
C VAL A 103 2.96 -0.11 -17.37
N ILE A 104 3.17 -0.67 -16.20
CA ILE A 104 2.48 -1.85 -15.71
C ILE A 104 1.32 -1.34 -14.84
N PRO A 105 0.08 -1.35 -15.36
CA PRO A 105 -1.03 -0.75 -14.66
C PRO A 105 -1.32 -1.55 -13.40
N ALA A 106 -1.43 -0.85 -12.29
CA ALA A 106 -1.57 -1.49 -11.01
C ALA A 106 -2.97 -2.08 -10.80
N GLN A 107 -3.98 -1.47 -11.41
CA GLN A 107 -5.30 -2.05 -11.57
C GLN A 107 -5.43 -2.60 -12.99
N GLY A 108 -6.03 -3.79 -13.13
CA GLY A 108 -6.36 -4.32 -14.46
C GLY A 108 -7.28 -3.34 -15.18
N VAL A 109 -7.08 -3.17 -16.49
CA VAL A 109 -7.93 -2.28 -17.27
C VAL A 109 -9.27 -2.99 -17.44
N ALA A 110 -10.33 -2.48 -16.80
CA ALA A 110 -11.66 -3.04 -16.95
C ALA A 110 -12.08 -2.99 -18.43
N ARG A 111 -12.64 -4.09 -18.92
CA ARG A 111 -13.16 -4.23 -20.30
C ARG A 111 -14.42 -3.41 -20.51
#